data_AF-A0A1B6K3C6-F1
#
_entry.id   AF-A0A1B6K3C6-F1
#
_cell.length_a   1.000
_cell.length_b   1.000
_cell.length_c   1.000
_cell.angle_alpha   90.00
_cell.angle_beta   90.00
_cell.angle_gamma   90.00
#
_symmetry.space_group_name_H-M   'P 1'
#
loop_
_entity.id
_entity.type
_entity.pdbx_description
1 polymer ?
#
loop_
_entity_poly.entity_id
_entity_poly.type
_entity_poly.pdbx_seq_one_letter_code
_entity_poly.pdbx_strand_id
1 'polypeptide(L)'
;MEGLVREMQDPESGVPVRSQKLFLTSIPSAFMGYDLIEWLMERLDIEESVEAVHIANQLCQYGYFFPVSDSKNLVVKDDSSLYRFQTPYYWPWQHRSPDNVEYAIYLCKRTLRNKQRHGLEEYETEALGSLRKTLQNKWDFITMQAEEQVRLSKDRKKGDKIVSDSQERAYWRIHRPPPGFTSSLEPVPVCNRGGTCSRKRRSSQDLRREVEFLKSCLNRTRTKVSQALEGLVQHCDTYLEFDPLLSGAQPSNPWHSEDTAFWQFNSPIVEVP
;
A
#
# COMPACT_ATOMS: atom_id res chain seq x y z
N MET A 1 -0.58 -2.36 8.72
CA MET A 1 -1.71 -2.02 7.84
C MET A 1 -2.96 -2.80 8.21
N GLU A 2 -3.00 -4.13 8.11
CA GLU A 2 -4.22 -4.90 8.43
C GLU A 2 -4.78 -4.70 9.84
N GLY A 3 -3.92 -4.64 10.86
CA GLY A 3 -4.36 -4.39 12.24
C GLY A 3 -5.16 -3.08 12.33
N LEU A 4 -4.60 -2.01 11.75
CA LEU A 4 -5.25 -0.71 11.65
C LEU A 4 -6.58 -0.80 10.87
N VAL A 5 -6.61 -1.48 9.72
CA VAL A 5 -7.85 -1.63 8.93
C VAL A 5 -8.94 -2.40 9.70
N ARG A 6 -8.58 -3.39 10.52
CA ARG A 6 -9.54 -4.09 11.39
C ARG A 6 -10.11 -3.15 12.46
N GLU A 7 -9.28 -2.31 13.06
CA GLU A 7 -9.72 -1.29 14.02
C GLU A 7 -10.63 -0.24 13.36
N MET A 8 -10.32 0.17 12.12
CA MET A 8 -11.17 1.08 11.33
C MET A 8 -12.54 0.47 11.02
N GLN A 9 -12.65 -0.85 10.99
CA GLN A 9 -13.90 -1.58 10.76
C GLN A 9 -14.65 -1.92 12.04
N ASP A 10 -14.15 -1.50 13.21
CA ASP A 10 -14.82 -1.76 14.47
C ASP A 10 -16.22 -1.10 14.50
N PRO A 11 -17.29 -1.81 14.93
CA PRO A 11 -18.64 -1.27 14.93
C PRO A 11 -18.87 -0.10 15.90
N GLU A 12 -18.07 0.01 16.96
CA GLU A 12 -18.26 0.98 18.04
C GLU A 12 -17.27 2.13 17.94
N SER A 13 -15.99 1.81 17.72
CA SER A 13 -14.90 2.79 17.70
C SER A 13 -14.30 3.02 16.31
N GLY A 14 -14.82 2.39 15.26
CA GLY A 14 -14.28 2.47 13.90
C GLY A 14 -14.86 3.63 13.07
N VAL A 15 -14.49 3.66 11.79
CA VAL A 15 -14.99 4.64 10.83
C VAL A 15 -16.48 4.37 10.56
N PRO A 16 -17.37 5.38 10.61
CA PRO A 16 -18.81 5.20 10.46
C PRO A 16 -19.21 4.71 9.07
N VAL A 17 -19.44 3.40 8.92
CA VAL A 17 -19.93 2.79 7.67
C VAL A 17 -21.46 2.77 7.64
N ARG A 18 -22.07 3.41 6.63
CA ARG A 18 -23.52 3.52 6.50
C ARG A 18 -24.00 3.32 5.07
N SER A 19 -25.31 3.16 4.90
CA SER A 19 -25.93 3.28 3.58
C SER A 19 -26.17 4.74 3.25
N GLN A 20 -25.45 5.26 2.27
CA GLN A 20 -25.50 6.68 1.89
C GLN A 20 -26.55 6.88 0.79
N LYS A 21 -27.48 7.83 0.97
CA LYS A 21 -28.49 8.16 -0.04
C LYS A 21 -27.94 9.26 -0.94
N LEU A 22 -27.81 8.98 -2.23
CA LEU A 22 -27.33 9.92 -3.25
C LEU A 22 -28.34 9.95 -4.39
N PHE A 23 -29.04 11.07 -4.55
CA PHE A 23 -30.06 11.36 -5.58
C PHE A 23 -30.65 10.13 -6.31
N LEU A 24 -31.81 9.64 -5.84
CA LEU A 24 -32.54 8.46 -6.36
C LEU A 24 -31.80 7.11 -6.25
N THR A 25 -30.58 7.07 -5.71
CA THR A 25 -29.81 5.86 -5.49
C THR A 25 -29.34 5.73 -4.05
N SER A 26 -29.22 4.49 -3.57
CA SER A 26 -28.67 4.19 -2.24
C SER A 26 -27.36 3.43 -2.44
N ILE A 27 -26.30 3.92 -1.82
CA ILE A 27 -24.96 3.35 -1.84
C ILE A 27 -24.77 2.56 -0.55
N PRO A 28 -24.82 1.23 -0.57
CA PRO A 28 -24.64 0.41 0.62
C PRO A 28 -23.17 0.38 1.06
N SER A 29 -22.95 0.18 2.36
CA SER A 29 -21.65 -0.10 2.98
C SER A 29 -20.54 0.85 2.49
N ALA A 30 -20.71 2.14 2.74
CA ALA A 30 -19.74 3.18 2.40
C ALA A 30 -19.52 4.15 3.56
N PHE A 31 -18.35 4.77 3.60
CA PHE A 31 -17.96 5.81 4.56
C PHE A 31 -17.43 7.04 3.82
N MET A 32 -17.40 8.20 4.47
CA MET A 32 -16.92 9.45 3.87
C MET A 32 -15.42 9.63 4.07
N GLY A 33 -14.78 10.34 3.15
CA GLY A 33 -13.35 10.63 3.19
C GLY A 33 -12.95 11.39 4.44
N TYR A 34 -13.69 12.45 4.79
CA TYR A 34 -13.39 13.22 6.00
C TYR A 34 -13.54 12.39 7.29
N ASP A 35 -14.57 11.53 7.40
CA ASP A 35 -14.76 10.64 8.57
C ASP A 35 -13.54 9.71 8.76
N LEU A 36 -12.97 9.26 7.64
CA LEU A 36 -11.77 8.42 7.64
C LEU A 36 -10.54 9.20 8.11
N ILE A 37 -10.34 10.42 7.61
CA ILE A 37 -9.17 11.24 7.94
C ILE A 37 -9.23 11.67 9.42
N GLU A 38 -10.39 12.13 9.90
CA GLU A 38 -10.61 12.48 11.30
C GLU A 38 -10.32 11.29 12.22
N TRP A 39 -10.83 10.11 11.88
CA TRP A 39 -10.56 8.89 12.64
C TRP A 39 -9.07 8.53 12.68
N LEU A 40 -8.35 8.67 11.56
CA LEU A 40 -6.91 8.40 11.50
C LEU A 40 -6.12 9.39 12.35
N MET A 41 -6.50 10.66 12.33
CA MET A 41 -5.85 11.69 13.15
C MET A 41 -6.02 11.41 14.64
N GLU A 42 -7.24 11.10 15.08
CA GLU A 42 -7.51 10.77 16.48
C GLU A 42 -6.83 9.45 16.91
N ARG A 43 -6.93 8.40 16.09
CA ARG A 43 -6.42 7.07 16.45
C ARG A 43 -4.89 7.00 16.52
N LEU A 44 -4.20 7.75 15.66
CA LEU A 44 -2.75 7.73 15.51
C LEU A 44 -2.05 8.95 16.11
N ASP A 45 -2.80 9.87 16.73
CA ASP A 45 -2.29 11.12 17.32
C ASP A 45 -1.53 11.98 16.29
N ILE A 46 -2.15 12.19 15.12
CA ILE A 46 -1.57 12.97 14.02
C ILE A 46 -2.09 14.41 14.07
N GLU A 47 -1.16 15.37 14.13
CA GLU A 47 -1.49 16.80 14.20
C GLU A 47 -1.87 17.40 12.83
N GLU A 48 -1.18 16.99 11.75
CA GLU A 48 -1.38 17.55 10.41
C GLU A 48 -2.21 16.62 9.51
N SER A 49 -3.33 17.12 8.96
CA SER A 49 -4.22 16.31 8.12
C SER A 49 -3.54 15.76 6.86
N VAL A 50 -2.51 16.42 6.35
CA VAL A 50 -1.72 15.98 5.19
C VAL A 50 -1.06 14.62 5.44
N GLU A 51 -0.58 14.37 6.66
CA GLU A 51 0.02 13.09 7.04
C GLU A 51 -1.04 11.98 7.12
N ALA A 52 -2.20 12.26 7.72
CA ALA A 52 -3.30 11.30 7.77
C ALA A 52 -3.83 10.95 6.37
N VAL A 53 -3.96 11.96 5.49
CA VAL A 53 -4.30 11.77 4.07
C VAL A 53 -3.24 10.93 3.35
N HIS A 54 -1.96 11.13 3.64
CA HIS A 54 -0.88 10.33 3.08
C HIS A 54 -1.01 8.86 3.48
N ILE A 55 -1.22 8.55 4.76
CA ILE A 55 -1.44 7.19 5.25
C ILE A 55 -2.67 6.56 4.59
N ALA A 56 -3.76 7.32 4.51
CA ALA A 56 -4.99 6.87 3.86
C ALA A 56 -4.77 6.54 2.37
N ASN A 57 -4.01 7.38 1.65
CA ASN A 57 -3.62 7.12 0.26
C ASN A 57 -2.85 5.82 0.13
N GLN A 58 -1.89 5.55 1.00
CA GLN A 58 -1.15 4.29 0.99
C GLN A 58 -2.10 3.10 1.19
N LEU A 59 -2.99 3.15 2.19
CA LEU A 59 -3.97 2.07 2.43
C LEU A 59 -4.92 1.85 1.23
N CYS A 60 -5.33 2.93 0.56
CA CYS A 60 -6.17 2.86 -0.64
C CYS A 60 -5.41 2.23 -1.82
N GLN A 61 -4.14 2.60 -2.02
CA GLN A 61 -3.30 2.05 -3.09
C GLN A 61 -2.99 0.56 -2.91
N TYR A 62 -2.84 0.10 -1.66
CA TYR A 62 -2.72 -1.32 -1.34
C TYR A 62 -4.04 -2.10 -1.39
N GLY A 63 -5.17 -1.41 -1.54
CA GLY A 63 -6.48 -2.03 -1.75
C GLY A 63 -7.24 -2.43 -0.50
N TYR A 64 -6.92 -1.88 0.66
CA TYR A 64 -7.69 -2.14 1.87
C TYR A 64 -9.07 -1.49 1.85
N PHE A 65 -9.19 -0.39 1.12
CA PHE A 65 -10.45 0.25 0.74
C PHE A 65 -10.26 0.95 -0.60
N PHE A 66 -11.36 1.35 -1.24
CA PHE A 66 -11.33 1.94 -2.57
C PHE A 66 -12.45 2.98 -2.75
N PRO A 67 -12.26 3.98 -3.61
CA PRO A 67 -13.31 4.96 -3.92
C PRO A 67 -14.51 4.26 -4.57
N VAL A 68 -15.71 4.66 -4.14
CA VAL A 68 -16.98 4.19 -4.73
C VAL A 68 -17.21 4.82 -6.10
N SER A 69 -16.67 6.03 -6.33
CA SER A 69 -16.65 6.66 -7.65
C SER A 69 -15.88 5.81 -8.65
N ASP A 70 -16.26 5.88 -9.92
CA ASP A 70 -15.58 5.14 -10.98
C ASP A 70 -14.22 5.75 -11.40
N SER A 71 -13.56 6.44 -10.47
CA SER A 71 -12.26 7.07 -10.72
C SER A 71 -11.17 6.01 -10.85
N LYS A 72 -10.36 6.12 -11.90
CA LYS A 72 -9.19 5.27 -12.11
C LYS A 72 -8.08 5.53 -11.10
N ASN A 73 -8.07 6.72 -10.52
CA ASN A 73 -7.07 7.13 -9.54
C ASN A 73 -7.46 6.66 -8.13
N LEU A 74 -6.56 5.92 -7.47
CA LEU A 74 -6.73 5.42 -6.10
C LEU A 74 -6.21 6.48 -5.11
N VAL A 75 -6.96 7.58 -5.02
CA VAL A 75 -6.62 8.71 -4.14
C VAL A 75 -7.75 8.96 -3.15
N VAL A 76 -7.35 9.18 -1.91
CA VAL A 76 -8.20 9.59 -0.80
C VAL A 76 -8.28 11.10 -0.75
N LYS A 77 -9.49 11.60 -0.59
CA LYS A 77 -9.79 13.02 -0.43
C LYS A 77 -10.41 13.24 0.94
N ASP A 78 -9.99 14.31 1.59
CA ASP A 78 -10.61 14.82 2.81
C ASP A 78 -11.86 15.64 2.47
N ASP A 79 -12.87 14.95 1.91
CA ASP A 79 -14.15 15.53 1.51
C ASP A 79 -15.28 14.49 1.66
N SER A 80 -16.47 14.81 1.13
CA SER A 80 -17.62 13.91 1.13
C SER A 80 -17.53 12.77 0.10
N SER A 81 -16.37 12.53 -0.51
CA SER A 81 -16.15 11.38 -1.40
C SER A 81 -16.36 10.08 -0.63
N LEU A 82 -16.99 9.12 -1.30
CA LEU A 82 -17.35 7.85 -0.67
C LEU A 82 -16.31 6.78 -0.95
N TYR A 83 -15.98 6.03 0.09
CA TYR A 83 -15.06 4.90 0.06
C TYR A 83 -15.73 3.64 0.62
N ARG A 84 -15.19 2.48 0.25
CA ARG A 84 -15.68 1.18 0.71
C ARG A 84 -14.52 0.29 1.11
N PHE A 85 -14.65 -0.35 2.27
CA PHE A 85 -13.70 -1.36 2.70
C PHE A 85 -13.69 -2.58 1.78
N GLN A 86 -12.49 -3.05 1.49
CA GLN A 86 -12.27 -4.29 0.75
C GLN A 86 -12.48 -5.50 1.66
N THR A 87 -13.03 -6.58 1.10
CA THR A 87 -13.16 -7.83 1.84
C THR A 87 -11.78 -8.47 2.06
N PRO A 88 -11.53 -9.09 3.23
CA PRO A 88 -10.25 -9.77 3.52
C PRO A 88 -9.84 -10.81 2.48
N TYR A 89 -10.78 -11.37 1.72
CA TYR A 89 -10.49 -12.27 0.61
C TYR A 89 -9.57 -11.63 -0.45
N TYR A 90 -9.69 -10.32 -0.67
CA TYR A 90 -8.93 -9.56 -1.67
C TYR A 90 -7.76 -8.76 -1.07
N TRP A 91 -7.39 -8.99 0.19
CA TRP A 91 -6.26 -8.28 0.81
C TRP A 91 -4.91 -8.79 0.26
N PRO A 92 -3.90 -7.91 0.15
CA PRO A 92 -2.63 -8.22 -0.53
C PRO A 92 -1.71 -9.22 0.20
N TRP A 93 -1.98 -9.57 1.47
CA TRP A 93 -1.15 -10.50 2.25
C TRP A 93 -1.24 -11.96 1.80
N GLN A 94 -2.33 -12.33 1.14
CA GLN A 94 -2.34 -13.58 0.41
C GLN A 94 -1.30 -13.43 -0.69
N HIS A 95 -0.10 -13.98 -0.50
CA HIS A 95 1.00 -14.04 -1.48
C HIS A 95 0.64 -14.86 -2.75
N ARG A 96 -0.59 -14.72 -3.24
CA ARG A 96 -1.09 -15.24 -4.49
C ARG A 96 -1.03 -14.10 -5.48
N SER A 97 -0.04 -14.14 -6.36
CA SER A 97 -0.14 -13.36 -7.60
C SER A 97 -1.42 -13.81 -8.31
N PRO A 98 -2.35 -12.90 -8.65
CA PRO A 98 -3.60 -13.29 -9.30
C PRO A 98 -3.33 -14.08 -10.57
N ASP A 99 -4.00 -15.22 -10.70
CA ASP A 99 -3.85 -16.11 -11.85
C ASP A 99 -4.48 -15.44 -13.08
N ASN A 100 -3.83 -15.62 -14.23
CA ASN A 100 -4.36 -15.20 -15.52
C ASN A 100 -5.71 -15.89 -15.82
N VAL A 101 -5.94 -17.09 -15.29
CA VAL A 101 -7.25 -17.77 -15.36
C VAL A 101 -8.32 -16.99 -14.62
N GLU A 102 -8.07 -16.53 -13.40
CA GLU A 102 -9.02 -15.74 -12.60
C GLU A 102 -9.34 -14.40 -13.28
N TYR A 103 -8.32 -13.75 -13.85
CA TYR A 103 -8.52 -12.50 -14.57
C TYR A 103 -9.36 -12.70 -15.83
N ALA A 104 -9.13 -13.78 -16.57
CA ALA A 104 -9.93 -14.14 -17.73
C ALA A 104 -11.40 -14.42 -17.36
N ILE A 105 -11.65 -15.11 -16.24
CA ILE A 105 -13.01 -15.35 -15.72
C ILE A 105 -13.70 -14.01 -15.40
N TYR A 106 -13.00 -13.09 -14.72
CA TYR A 106 -13.53 -11.77 -14.39
C TYR A 106 -13.93 -10.95 -15.63
N LEU A 107 -13.04 -10.87 -16.63
CA LEU A 107 -13.30 -10.15 -17.87
C LEU A 107 -14.45 -10.80 -18.66
N CYS A 108 -14.46 -12.14 -18.77
CA CYS A 108 -15.55 -12.88 -19.43
C CYS A 108 -16.90 -12.66 -18.74
N LYS A 109 -16.94 -12.70 -17.41
CA LYS A 109 -18.16 -12.40 -16.63
C LYS A 109 -18.71 -11.00 -16.94
N ARG A 110 -17.83 -10.01 -17.16
CA ARG A 110 -18.24 -8.65 -17.52
C ARG A 110 -18.81 -8.54 -18.93
N THR A 111 -18.29 -9.31 -19.90
CA THR A 111 -18.83 -9.31 -21.27
C THR A 111 -20.22 -9.93 -21.36
N LEU A 112 -20.57 -10.84 -20.43
CA LEU A 112 -21.89 -11.45 -20.30
C LEU A 112 -22.96 -10.55 -19.65
N ARG A 113 -22.59 -9.31 -19.26
CA ARG A 113 -23.48 -8.36 -18.58
C ARG A 113 -23.78 -7.13 -19.43
N ASN A 114 -24.63 -6.25 -18.90
CA ASN A 114 -25.03 -5.02 -19.58
C ASN A 114 -23.80 -4.14 -19.91
N LYS A 115 -23.59 -3.90 -21.20
CA LYS A 115 -22.45 -3.14 -21.74
C LYS A 115 -22.35 -1.71 -21.24
N GLN A 116 -23.47 -1.02 -20.97
CA GLN A 116 -23.42 0.37 -20.50
C GLN A 116 -22.83 0.51 -19.09
N ARG A 117 -23.00 -0.53 -18.25
CA ARG A 117 -22.57 -0.49 -16.84
C ARG A 117 -21.33 -1.34 -16.55
N HIS A 118 -21.11 -2.40 -17.33
CA HIS A 118 -20.05 -3.38 -17.12
C HIS A 118 -19.16 -3.57 -18.35
N GLY A 119 -19.31 -2.72 -19.38
CA GLY A 119 -18.48 -2.75 -20.58
C GLY A 119 -17.01 -2.71 -20.24
N LEU A 120 -16.22 -3.48 -20.98
CA LEU A 120 -14.77 -3.51 -20.84
C LEU A 120 -14.17 -2.25 -21.43
N GLU A 121 -13.12 -1.75 -20.79
CA GLU A 121 -12.29 -0.70 -21.36
C GLU A 121 -11.41 -1.27 -22.50
N GLU A 122 -10.79 -0.40 -23.31
CA GLU A 122 -9.96 -0.84 -24.44
C GLU A 122 -8.82 -1.76 -24.01
N TYR A 123 -8.05 -1.37 -22.98
CA TYR A 123 -6.96 -2.18 -22.44
C TYR A 123 -7.45 -3.52 -21.87
N GLU A 124 -8.67 -3.57 -21.30
CA GLU A 124 -9.28 -4.79 -20.80
C GLU A 124 -9.72 -5.71 -21.95
N THR A 125 -10.17 -5.13 -23.05
CA THR A 125 -10.56 -5.86 -24.26
C THR A 125 -9.35 -6.49 -24.93
N GLU A 126 -8.25 -5.74 -25.03
CA GLU A 126 -6.96 -6.25 -25.52
C GLU A 126 -6.42 -7.36 -24.62
N ALA A 127 -6.48 -7.16 -23.29
CA ALA A 127 -6.07 -8.17 -22.31
C ALA A 127 -6.90 -9.45 -22.46
N LEU A 128 -8.23 -9.36 -22.60
CA LEU A 128 -9.10 -10.51 -22.83
C LEU A 128 -8.73 -11.24 -24.13
N GLY A 129 -8.46 -10.50 -25.20
CA GLY A 129 -8.02 -11.05 -26.48
C GLY A 129 -6.70 -11.82 -26.38
N SER A 130 -5.74 -11.28 -25.61
CA SER A 130 -4.46 -11.94 -25.32
C SER A 130 -4.67 -13.22 -24.49
N LEU A 131 -5.42 -13.13 -23.39
CA LEU A 131 -5.72 -14.26 -22.50
C LEU A 131 -6.45 -15.39 -23.24
N ARG A 132 -7.34 -15.07 -24.17
CA ARG A 132 -8.04 -16.08 -25.00
C ARG A 132 -7.09 -16.88 -25.86
N LYS A 133 -6.05 -16.25 -26.40
CA LYS A 133 -5.01 -16.95 -27.17
C LYS A 133 -4.12 -17.78 -26.25
N THR A 134 -3.68 -17.22 -25.12
CA THR A 134 -2.76 -17.90 -24.20
C THR A 134 -3.41 -19.06 -23.44
N LEU A 135 -4.69 -18.95 -23.08
CA LEU A 135 -5.43 -19.93 -22.27
C LEU A 135 -6.46 -20.72 -23.10
N GLN A 136 -6.21 -20.89 -24.40
CA GLN A 136 -7.16 -21.53 -25.32
C GLN A 136 -7.60 -22.92 -24.85
N ASN A 137 -6.67 -23.72 -24.30
CA ASN A 137 -6.94 -25.06 -23.77
C ASN A 137 -7.82 -25.09 -22.51
N LYS A 138 -7.96 -23.96 -21.81
CA LYS A 138 -8.80 -23.80 -20.62
C LYS A 138 -10.02 -22.92 -20.88
N TRP A 139 -10.24 -22.49 -22.12
CA TRP A 139 -11.23 -21.45 -22.42
C TRP A 139 -12.67 -21.88 -22.15
N ASP A 140 -13.00 -23.16 -22.41
CA ASP A 140 -14.32 -23.71 -22.13
C ASP A 140 -14.60 -23.71 -20.61
N PHE A 141 -13.60 -24.08 -19.82
CA PHE A 141 -13.67 -23.99 -18.36
C PHE A 141 -13.85 -22.54 -17.87
N ILE A 142 -13.07 -21.60 -18.42
CA ILE A 142 -13.17 -20.16 -18.08
C ILE A 142 -14.57 -19.63 -18.39
N THR A 143 -15.12 -19.96 -19.55
CA THR A 143 -16.45 -19.52 -19.99
C THR A 143 -17.52 -20.12 -19.08
N MET A 144 -17.45 -21.43 -18.80
CA MET A 144 -18.37 -22.12 -17.89
C MET A 144 -18.35 -21.50 -16.48
N GLN A 145 -17.17 -21.20 -15.93
CA GLN A 145 -17.03 -20.56 -14.62
C GLN A 145 -17.61 -19.13 -14.62
N ALA A 146 -17.39 -18.36 -15.69
CA ALA A 146 -17.95 -17.01 -15.81
C ALA A 146 -19.48 -17.03 -15.87
N GLU A 147 -20.06 -17.91 -16.68
CA GLU A 147 -21.52 -18.11 -16.78
C GLU A 147 -22.13 -18.51 -15.45
N GLU A 148 -21.50 -19.45 -14.73
CA GLU A 148 -21.95 -19.90 -13.41
C GLU A 148 -21.96 -18.75 -12.39
N GLN A 149 -20.91 -17.95 -12.35
CA GLN A 149 -20.87 -16.78 -11.45
C GLN A 149 -21.92 -15.72 -11.82
N VAL A 150 -22.18 -15.49 -13.12
CA VAL A 150 -23.27 -14.60 -13.55
C VAL A 150 -24.61 -15.16 -13.10
N ARG A 151 -24.84 -16.47 -13.22
CA ARG A 151 -26.06 -17.15 -12.79
C ARG A 151 -26.29 -16.97 -11.28
N LEU A 152 -25.30 -17.33 -10.46
CA LEU A 152 -25.36 -17.16 -9.00
C LEU A 152 -25.55 -15.70 -8.57
N SER A 153 -25.05 -14.74 -9.36
CA SER A 153 -25.23 -13.31 -9.07
C SER A 153 -26.69 -12.83 -9.23
N LYS A 154 -27.54 -13.56 -9.94
CA LYS A 154 -28.96 -13.20 -10.15
C LYS A 154 -29.80 -13.45 -8.90
N ASP A 155 -29.38 -14.40 -8.06
CA ASP A 155 -30.09 -14.76 -6.83
C ASP A 155 -29.75 -13.83 -5.64
N ARG A 156 -28.76 -12.94 -5.82
CA ARG A 156 -28.33 -11.99 -4.79
C ARG A 156 -29.18 -10.72 -4.79
N LYS A 157 -29.30 -10.08 -3.62
CA LYS A 157 -29.95 -8.78 -3.47
C LYS A 157 -29.18 -7.71 -4.27
N LYS A 158 -29.90 -6.68 -4.73
CA LYS A 158 -29.32 -5.58 -5.53
C LYS A 158 -28.13 -4.90 -4.83
N GLY A 159 -28.23 -4.65 -3.52
CA GLY A 159 -27.16 -4.04 -2.73
C GLY A 159 -25.89 -4.90 -2.70
N ASP A 160 -26.04 -6.17 -2.36
CA ASP A 160 -24.94 -7.14 -2.28
C ASP A 160 -24.26 -7.34 -3.63
N LYS A 161 -25.04 -7.30 -4.73
CA LYS A 161 -24.50 -7.35 -6.09
C LYS A 161 -23.60 -6.15 -6.39
N ILE A 162 -24.02 -4.94 -6.02
CA ILE A 162 -23.23 -3.71 -6.21
C ILE A 162 -21.94 -3.78 -5.40
N VAL A 163 -22.01 -4.22 -4.14
CA VAL A 163 -20.84 -4.35 -3.26
C VAL A 163 -19.87 -5.38 -3.84
N SER A 164 -20.34 -6.59 -4.14
CA SER A 164 -19.50 -7.68 -4.68
C SER A 164 -18.86 -7.29 -6.01
N ASP A 165 -19.61 -6.66 -6.93
CA ASP A 165 -19.09 -6.19 -8.22
C ASP A 165 -17.98 -5.14 -8.02
N SER A 166 -18.18 -4.20 -7.09
CA SER A 166 -17.21 -3.14 -6.82
C SER A 166 -15.94 -3.64 -6.14
N GLN A 167 -16.05 -4.61 -5.22
CA GLN A 167 -14.93 -5.20 -4.50
C GLN A 167 -14.00 -5.95 -5.45
N GLU A 168 -14.58 -6.78 -6.33
CA GLU A 168 -13.81 -7.49 -7.34
C GLU A 168 -13.19 -6.55 -8.37
N ARG A 169 -13.91 -5.50 -8.80
CA ARG A 169 -13.36 -4.48 -9.70
C ARG A 169 -12.17 -3.75 -9.07
N ALA A 170 -12.27 -3.36 -7.81
CA ALA A 170 -11.20 -2.70 -7.09
C ALA A 170 -9.96 -3.59 -6.93
N TYR A 171 -10.15 -4.88 -6.65
CA TYR A 171 -9.07 -5.87 -6.62
C TYR A 171 -8.32 -5.90 -7.96
N TRP A 172 -9.02 -6.04 -9.07
CA TRP A 172 -8.38 -6.09 -10.38
C TRP A 172 -7.70 -4.78 -10.79
N ARG A 173 -8.19 -3.63 -10.34
CA ARG A 173 -7.52 -2.33 -10.59
C ARG A 173 -6.12 -2.24 -9.99
N ILE A 174 -5.89 -2.91 -8.86
CA ILE A 174 -4.59 -2.86 -8.17
C ILE A 174 -3.62 -3.86 -8.81
N HIS A 175 -4.13 -5.04 -9.18
CA HIS A 175 -3.32 -6.13 -9.73
C HIS A 175 -3.13 -6.08 -11.25
N ARG A 176 -3.99 -5.37 -11.97
CA ARG A 176 -3.96 -5.12 -13.41
C ARG A 176 -4.33 -3.65 -13.67
N PRO A 177 -3.47 -2.70 -13.23
CA PRO A 177 -3.77 -1.28 -13.34
C PRO A 177 -3.90 -0.84 -14.80
N PRO A 178 -4.71 0.20 -15.09
CA PRO A 178 -4.78 0.78 -16.42
C PRO A 178 -3.40 1.29 -16.87
N PRO A 179 -3.13 1.34 -18.19
CA PRO A 179 -1.89 1.90 -18.72
C PRO A 179 -1.64 3.32 -18.17
N GLY A 180 -0.41 3.58 -17.71
CA GLY A 180 -0.02 4.85 -17.08
C GLY A 180 -0.17 4.91 -15.56
N PHE A 181 -0.75 3.89 -14.93
CA PHE A 181 -0.81 3.75 -13.46
C PHE A 181 0.14 2.65 -12.99
N THR A 182 0.90 2.91 -11.93
CA THR A 182 1.80 1.94 -11.30
C THR A 182 1.05 1.11 -10.27
N SER A 183 1.44 -0.16 -10.11
CA SER A 183 0.91 -1.01 -9.04
C SER A 183 1.80 -0.86 -7.81
N SER A 184 1.22 -0.47 -6.67
CA SER A 184 1.95 -0.44 -5.38
C SER A 184 2.33 -1.83 -4.86
N LEU A 185 1.93 -2.90 -5.57
CA LEU A 185 2.29 -4.29 -5.29
C LEU A 185 3.44 -4.81 -6.17
N GLU A 186 4.08 -3.95 -6.98
CA GLU A 186 5.21 -4.36 -7.81
C GLU A 186 6.35 -4.89 -6.92
N PRO A 187 6.85 -6.12 -7.16
CA PRO A 187 7.93 -6.67 -6.38
C PRO A 187 9.20 -5.85 -6.62
N VAL A 188 9.80 -5.36 -5.53
CA VAL A 188 11.10 -4.71 -5.61
C VAL A 188 12.11 -5.73 -6.18
N PRO A 189 12.98 -5.35 -7.14
CA PRO A 189 13.93 -6.26 -7.79
C PRO A 189 14.87 -6.99 -6.81
N VAL A 190 15.01 -6.46 -5.60
CA VAL A 190 15.77 -7.07 -4.51
C VAL A 190 14.91 -8.12 -3.82
N CYS A 191 15.21 -9.39 -4.08
CA CYS A 191 14.53 -10.52 -3.47
C CYS A 191 14.59 -10.41 -1.93
N ASN A 192 13.44 -10.23 -1.29
CA ASN A 192 13.33 -10.15 0.16
C ASN A 192 13.74 -11.52 0.73
N ARG A 193 14.96 -11.62 1.29
CA ARG A 193 15.44 -12.84 1.97
C ARG A 193 14.65 -13.14 3.26
N GLY A 194 13.77 -12.24 3.68
CA GLY A 194 12.87 -12.40 4.81
C GLY A 194 11.44 -12.68 4.36
N GLY A 195 10.93 -13.88 4.66
CA GLY A 195 9.50 -14.14 4.53
C GLY A 195 9.16 -15.62 4.66
N THR A 196 9.83 -16.46 3.87
CA THR A 196 9.65 -17.91 3.95
C THR A 196 10.97 -18.62 3.71
N CYS A 197 11.99 -18.31 4.54
CA CYS A 197 12.91 -19.39 4.84
C CYS A 197 12.07 -20.43 5.57
N SER A 198 11.73 -21.53 4.88
CA SER A 198 11.42 -22.77 5.59
C SER A 198 12.43 -22.87 6.73
N ARG A 199 11.98 -23.18 7.95
CA ARG A 199 12.89 -23.40 9.09
C ARG A 199 13.82 -24.54 8.68
N LYS A 200 14.91 -24.20 7.99
CA LYS A 200 15.92 -25.14 7.55
C LYS A 200 16.47 -25.68 8.85
N ARG A 201 16.35 -26.99 9.03
CA ARG A 201 16.88 -27.67 10.20
C ARG A 201 18.37 -27.34 10.24
N ARG A 202 18.79 -26.64 11.29
CA ARG A 202 20.19 -26.19 11.44
C ARG A 202 21.10 -27.42 11.40
N SER A 203 22.11 -27.38 10.55
CA SER A 203 23.10 -28.46 10.51
C SER A 203 24.02 -28.39 11.73
N SER A 204 24.74 -29.48 12.01
CA SER A 204 25.79 -29.49 13.05
C SER A 204 26.89 -28.47 12.78
N GLN A 205 27.17 -28.17 11.50
CA GLN A 205 28.14 -27.15 11.10
C GLN A 205 27.65 -25.73 11.40
N ASP A 206 26.35 -25.45 11.19
CA ASP A 206 25.76 -24.15 11.52
C ASP A 206 25.82 -23.88 13.02
N LEU A 207 25.55 -24.90 13.84
CA LEU A 207 25.66 -24.80 15.31
C LEU A 207 27.11 -24.57 15.76
N ARG A 208 28.09 -25.20 15.10
CA ARG A 208 29.51 -24.94 15.40
C ARG A 208 29.91 -23.50 15.07
N ARG A 209 29.46 -22.97 13.93
CA ARG A 209 29.68 -21.56 13.55
C ARG A 209 29.02 -20.60 14.55
N GLU A 210 27.82 -20.92 15.02
CA GLU A 210 27.11 -20.14 16.04
C GLU A 210 27.86 -20.14 17.38
N VAL A 211 28.37 -21.29 17.82
CA VAL A 211 29.18 -21.39 19.04
C VAL A 211 30.48 -20.58 18.92
N GLU A 212 31.17 -20.66 17.79
CA GLU A 212 32.37 -19.87 17.54
C GLU A 212 32.10 -18.36 17.54
N PHE A 213 31.01 -17.95 16.89
CA PHE A 213 30.54 -16.57 16.92
C PHE A 213 30.24 -16.08 18.35
N LEU A 214 29.50 -16.86 19.14
CA LEU A 214 29.17 -16.50 20.53
C LEU A 214 30.41 -16.42 21.41
N LYS A 215 31.38 -17.33 21.22
CA LYS A 215 32.69 -17.25 21.91
C LYS A 215 33.43 -15.97 21.56
N SER A 216 33.46 -15.59 20.28
CA SER A 216 34.05 -14.33 19.83
C SER A 216 33.34 -13.11 20.46
N CYS A 217 32.01 -13.13 20.52
CA CYS A 217 31.23 -12.08 21.19
C CYS A 217 31.51 -11.98 22.68
N LEU A 218 31.82 -13.07 23.37
CA LEU A 218 32.13 -13.05 24.80
C LEU A 218 33.46 -12.36 25.10
N ASN A 219 34.44 -12.51 24.20
CA ASN A 219 35.76 -11.90 24.32
C ASN A 219 35.80 -10.40 23.96
N ARG A 220 34.72 -9.86 23.40
CA ARG A 220 34.64 -8.43 23.05
C ARG A 220 34.37 -7.59 24.31
N THR A 221 35.32 -6.72 24.65
CA THR A 221 35.14 -5.70 25.70
C THR A 221 33.99 -4.77 25.34
N ARG A 222 33.13 -4.49 26.32
CA ARG A 222 31.95 -3.62 26.18
C ARG A 222 32.00 -2.51 27.22
N THR A 223 31.51 -1.34 26.83
CA THR A 223 31.33 -0.20 27.72
C THR A 223 29.93 -0.22 28.31
N LYS A 224 29.74 0.37 29.50
CA LYS A 224 28.41 0.57 30.08
C LYS A 224 27.57 1.45 29.14
N VAL A 225 26.28 1.12 29.00
CA VAL A 225 25.35 1.90 28.16
C VAL A 225 25.31 3.36 28.59
N SER A 226 25.31 3.64 29.90
CA SER A 226 25.32 5.01 30.43
C SER A 226 26.51 5.82 29.92
N GLN A 227 27.71 5.25 29.95
CA GLN A 227 28.94 5.92 29.51
C GLN A 227 28.99 6.06 27.97
N ALA A 228 28.45 5.08 27.23
CA ALA A 228 28.34 5.19 25.78
C ALA A 228 27.35 6.29 25.37
N LEU A 229 26.20 6.39 26.03
CA LEU A 229 25.21 7.44 25.78
C LEU A 229 25.73 8.82 26.16
N GLU A 230 26.43 8.96 27.29
CA GLU A 230 27.06 10.22 27.69
C GLU A 230 28.06 10.71 26.63
N GLY A 231 28.90 9.82 26.10
CA GLY A 231 29.81 10.16 25.01
C GLY A 231 29.10 10.52 23.70
N LEU A 232 27.95 9.90 23.39
CA LEU A 232 27.15 10.24 22.20
C LEU A 232 26.48 11.61 22.34
N VAL A 233 25.90 11.91 23.51
CA VAL A 233 25.30 13.22 23.78
C VAL A 233 26.37 14.31 23.69
N GLN A 234 27.51 14.11 24.35
CA GLN A 234 28.62 15.06 24.27
C GLN A 234 29.12 15.27 22.83
N HIS A 235 29.16 14.20 22.02
CA HIS A 235 29.51 14.31 20.60
C HIS A 235 28.49 15.17 19.85
N CYS A 236 27.19 14.92 20.02
CA CYS A 236 26.14 15.75 19.42
C CYS A 236 26.25 17.21 19.84
N ASP A 237 26.44 17.50 21.13
CA ASP A 237 26.59 18.86 21.65
C ASP A 237 27.81 19.57 21.06
N THR A 238 28.93 18.86 20.92
CA THR A 238 30.18 19.40 20.36
C THR A 238 30.02 19.80 18.89
N TYR A 239 29.23 19.04 18.12
CA TYR A 239 29.06 19.25 16.68
C TYR A 239 27.76 19.96 16.31
N LEU A 240 26.91 20.32 17.28
CA LEU A 240 25.61 20.94 17.05
C LEU A 240 25.74 22.27 16.28
N GLU A 241 26.73 23.10 16.62
CA GLU A 241 26.98 24.39 15.96
C GLU A 241 27.45 24.23 14.51
N PHE A 242 27.98 23.05 14.16
CA PHE A 242 28.49 22.73 12.82
C PHE A 242 27.45 22.02 11.94
N ASP A 243 26.27 21.70 12.46
CA ASP A 243 25.19 21.07 11.70
C ASP A 243 24.37 22.14 10.93
N PRO A 244 24.47 22.20 9.59
CA PRO A 244 23.77 23.20 8.80
C PRO A 244 22.24 23.07 8.81
N LEU A 245 21.69 21.91 9.21
CA LEU A 245 20.25 21.67 9.31
C LEU A 245 19.67 22.21 10.61
N LEU A 246 20.45 22.20 11.69
CA LEU A 246 19.99 22.62 13.02
C LEU A 246 20.38 24.06 13.35
N SER A 247 21.64 24.43 13.12
CA SER A 247 22.19 25.75 13.49
C SER A 247 22.27 26.73 12.30
N GLY A 248 22.06 26.23 11.08
CA GLY A 248 22.21 27.00 9.85
C GLY A 248 23.67 27.14 9.40
N ALA A 249 23.88 27.37 8.10
CA ALA A 249 25.20 27.62 7.52
C ALA A 249 25.47 29.13 7.38
N GLN A 250 26.71 29.55 7.64
CA GLN A 250 27.17 30.94 7.51
C GLN A 250 28.09 31.09 6.30
N PRO A 251 27.90 32.07 5.39
CA PRO A 251 26.99 33.21 5.50
C PRO A 251 25.51 32.86 5.24
N SER A 252 25.27 31.80 4.48
CA SER A 252 23.93 31.27 4.20
C SER A 252 24.02 29.81 3.77
N ASN A 253 22.90 29.10 3.77
CA ASN A 253 22.82 27.75 3.20
C ASN A 253 22.65 27.85 1.66
N PRO A 254 23.59 27.31 0.86
CA PRO A 254 23.53 27.39 -0.60
C PRO A 254 22.27 26.78 -1.21
N TRP A 255 21.69 25.76 -0.57
CA TRP A 255 20.48 25.09 -1.05
C TRP A 255 19.21 25.94 -0.94
N HIS A 256 19.23 26.99 -0.11
CA HIS A 256 18.10 27.91 0.07
C HIS A 256 18.34 29.28 -0.57
N SER A 257 19.58 29.75 -0.55
CA SER A 257 19.93 31.12 -0.95
C SER A 257 20.54 31.22 -2.35
N GLU A 258 20.86 30.09 -3.00
CA GLU A 258 21.62 30.01 -4.26
C GLU A 258 23.02 30.66 -4.21
N ASP A 259 23.46 31.14 -3.04
CA ASP A 259 24.81 31.66 -2.81
C ASP A 259 25.78 30.51 -2.51
N THR A 260 26.84 30.41 -3.32
CA THR A 260 27.86 29.37 -3.19
C THR A 260 29.02 29.76 -2.27
N ALA A 261 29.00 30.94 -1.65
CA ALA A 261 30.05 31.44 -0.78
C ALA A 261 30.40 30.47 0.35
N PHE A 262 29.41 29.82 0.98
CA PHE A 262 29.65 28.80 2.01
C PHE A 262 30.57 27.66 1.52
N TRP A 263 30.37 27.15 0.30
CA TRP A 263 31.21 26.11 -0.27
C TRP A 263 32.61 26.61 -0.65
N GLN A 264 32.71 27.85 -1.09
CA GLN A 264 34.00 28.47 -1.43
C GLN A 264 34.87 28.66 -0.18
N PHE A 265 34.29 29.13 0.92
CA PHE A 265 34.99 29.28 2.20
C PHE A 265 35.39 27.94 2.83
N ASN A 266 34.59 26.89 2.64
CA ASN A 266 34.89 25.55 3.15
C ASN A 266 35.55 24.63 2.10
N SER A 267 36.18 25.21 1.08
CA SER A 267 36.93 24.45 0.08
C SER A 267 38.10 23.70 0.75
N PRO A 268 38.45 22.47 0.31
CA PRO A 268 39.58 21.73 0.88
C PRO A 268 40.92 22.48 0.82
N ILE A 269 41.04 23.43 -0.11
CA ILE A 269 42.19 24.34 -0.23
C ILE A 269 41.64 25.76 -0.28
N VAL A 270 41.90 26.52 0.78
CA VAL A 270 41.62 27.95 0.93
C VAL A 270 42.86 28.64 1.49
N GLU A 271 43.06 29.92 1.15
CA GLU A 271 44.19 30.68 1.66
C GLU A 271 44.08 30.96 3.17
N VAL A 272 42.86 31.05 3.69
CA VAL A 272 42.55 31.21 5.12
C VAL A 272 41.36 30.31 5.48
N PRO A 273 41.54 29.29 6.32
CA PRO A 273 40.47 28.44 6.84
C PRO A 273 39.69 29.07 7.99
#